data_AF-A0A1Y1QHI3-F1
#
_entry.id   AF-A0A1Y1QHI3-F1
#
_cell.length_a   1.000
_cell.length_b   1.000
_cell.length_c   1.000
_cell.angle_alpha   90.00
_cell.angle_beta   90.00
_cell.angle_gamma   90.00
#
_symmetry.space_group_name_H-M   'P 1'
#
loop_
_entity.id
_entity.type
_entity.pdbx_description
1 polymer ?
#
loop_
_entity_poly.entity_id
_entity_poly.type
_entity_poly.pdbx_seq_one_letter_code
_entity_poly.pdbx_strand_id
1 'polypeptide(L)'
;MNPAFSVIFLTTLIGAGQGLFLALYTGQVYGTFGILGGQLPPVNLYVNGTFIVMLLMGLGLFASFFHLGRPERAWRAATMWRTSWLAREVIVLPAFSGAAMVWGALYYFGIDPVLVVLGTVNIHLSLVVGFVATILAFLLYLCTGMIYAAVKFIQEWASPLTVVNYLLLGSASGFTLAAALAASQYSGLVMFFAMWAIIITLIGFATRMYSLRRNARLKRKTTACTAIGVRHPKITQISQGAMGGSFNTREFFHHQSPQVIKAIKLSFPIAVFVIPVTLLVIGWSNDSLVLLSLAFVVQYLGLLLERWFFFAQAWHPQNIYYAAT
;
A
#
# COMPACT_ATOMS: atom_id res chain seq x y z
N MET A 1 -6.93 14.18 10.64
CA MET A 1 -6.28 13.62 11.85
C MET A 1 -4.77 13.77 11.74
N ASN A 2 -4.01 13.68 12.84
CA ASN A 2 -2.55 13.74 12.83
C ASN A 2 -1.96 12.52 12.08
N PRO A 3 -1.23 12.71 10.96
CA PRO A 3 -0.68 11.58 10.21
C PRO A 3 0.57 11.00 10.90
N ALA A 4 0.48 9.76 11.37
CA ALA A 4 1.63 9.07 11.96
C ALA A 4 2.60 8.59 10.87
N PHE A 5 3.80 9.17 10.82
CA PHE A 5 4.82 8.80 9.81
C PHE A 5 5.21 7.33 9.84
N SER A 6 5.31 6.72 11.02
CA SER A 6 5.56 5.28 11.18
C SER A 6 4.56 4.41 10.41
N VAL A 7 3.26 4.76 10.45
CA VAL A 7 2.20 4.05 9.73
C VAL A 7 2.25 4.34 8.22
N ILE A 8 2.60 5.57 7.84
CA ILE A 8 2.81 5.94 6.43
C ILE A 8 3.95 5.12 5.83
N PHE A 9 5.10 5.05 6.49
CA PHE A 9 6.24 4.24 6.03
C PHE A 9 5.91 2.75 6.04
N LEU A 10 5.31 2.23 7.11
CA LEU A 10 4.85 0.84 7.19
C LEU A 10 4.03 0.45 5.95
N THR A 11 2.96 1.19 5.68
CA THR A 11 1.99 0.81 4.64
C THR A 11 2.52 1.01 3.22
N THR A 12 3.37 2.02 2.98
CA THR A 12 3.96 2.25 1.65
C THR A 12 5.10 1.28 1.33
N LEU A 13 5.96 0.96 2.29
CA LEU A 13 7.06 0.00 2.11
C LEU A 13 6.52 -1.42 1.91
N ILE A 14 5.60 -1.87 2.78
CA ILE A 14 4.98 -3.19 2.66
C ILE A 14 4.18 -3.31 1.36
N GLY A 15 3.44 -2.26 0.98
CA GLY A 15 2.75 -2.23 -0.31
C GLY A 15 3.70 -2.37 -1.50
N ALA A 16 4.81 -1.63 -1.52
CA ALA A 16 5.80 -1.78 -2.59
C ALA A 16 6.43 -3.18 -2.62
N GLY A 17 6.74 -3.77 -1.45
CA GLY A 17 7.26 -5.13 -1.32
C GLY A 17 6.29 -6.20 -1.83
N GLN A 18 5.02 -6.13 -1.43
CA GLN A 18 3.97 -7.01 -1.95
C GLN A 18 3.82 -6.87 -3.47
N GLY A 19 3.77 -5.64 -3.97
CA GLY A 19 3.67 -5.37 -5.41
C GLY A 19 4.86 -5.91 -6.20
N LEU A 20 6.08 -5.79 -5.68
CA LEU A 20 7.29 -6.29 -6.33
C LEU A 20 7.25 -7.82 -6.39
N PHE A 21 6.86 -8.49 -5.31
CA PHE A 21 6.68 -9.94 -5.31
C PHE A 21 5.66 -10.37 -6.36
N LEU A 22 4.49 -9.72 -6.41
CA LEU A 22 3.44 -10.00 -7.40
C LEU A 22 3.94 -9.83 -8.83
N ALA A 23 4.75 -8.79 -9.10
CA ALA A 23 5.37 -8.59 -10.40
C ALA A 23 6.30 -9.75 -10.77
N LEU A 24 7.26 -10.08 -9.89
CA LEU A 24 8.23 -11.15 -10.12
C LEU A 24 7.55 -12.51 -10.35
N TYR A 25 6.56 -12.83 -9.53
CA TYR A 25 5.81 -14.08 -9.66
C TYR A 25 4.96 -14.10 -10.94
N THR A 26 4.36 -12.97 -11.34
CA THR A 26 3.65 -12.88 -12.63
C THR A 26 4.61 -13.10 -13.79
N GLY A 27 5.84 -12.57 -13.72
CA GLY A 27 6.91 -12.85 -14.67
C GLY A 27 7.26 -14.34 -14.74
N GLN A 28 7.37 -15.02 -13.59
CA GLN A 28 7.57 -16.47 -13.53
C GLN A 28 6.42 -17.21 -14.23
N VAL A 29 5.17 -16.93 -13.86
CA VAL A 29 3.98 -17.59 -14.43
C VAL A 29 3.97 -17.44 -15.95
N TYR A 30 4.12 -16.22 -16.46
CA TYR A 30 4.08 -15.97 -17.90
C TYR A 30 5.27 -16.63 -18.63
N GLY A 31 6.43 -16.72 -17.99
CA GLY A 31 7.59 -17.48 -18.51
C GLY A 31 7.33 -18.98 -18.56
N THR A 32 6.80 -19.58 -17.50
CA THR A 32 6.50 -21.01 -17.42
C THR A 32 5.48 -21.45 -18.47
N PHE A 33 4.49 -20.61 -18.78
CA PHE A 33 3.48 -20.89 -19.81
C PHE A 33 3.88 -20.41 -21.21
N GLY A 34 5.13 -19.96 -21.41
CA GLY A 34 5.65 -19.57 -22.73
C GLY A 34 5.03 -18.30 -23.32
N ILE A 35 4.28 -17.52 -22.53
CA ILE A 35 3.57 -16.31 -22.99
C ILE A 35 4.56 -15.19 -23.35
N LEU A 36 5.72 -15.15 -22.68
CA LEU A 36 6.75 -14.13 -22.91
C LEU A 36 7.53 -14.31 -24.22
N GLY A 37 7.34 -15.41 -24.95
CA GLY A 37 7.93 -15.65 -26.28
C GLY A 37 9.47 -15.65 -26.33
N GLY A 38 10.16 -15.70 -25.17
CA GLY A 38 11.60 -15.54 -25.05
C GLY A 38 12.22 -16.43 -23.97
N GLN A 39 13.50 -16.18 -23.67
CA GLN A 39 14.23 -16.92 -22.64
C GLN A 39 13.60 -16.74 -21.26
N LEU A 40 13.64 -17.79 -20.45
CA LEU A 40 13.19 -17.72 -19.07
C LEU A 40 14.01 -16.65 -18.32
N PRO A 41 13.37 -15.86 -17.45
CA PRO A 41 14.07 -14.83 -16.70
C PRO A 41 15.21 -15.43 -15.86
N PRO A 42 16.35 -14.75 -15.74
CA PRO A 42 17.50 -15.28 -15.01
C PRO A 42 17.18 -15.46 -13.54
N VAL A 43 17.70 -16.53 -12.93
CA VAL A 43 17.53 -16.86 -11.50
C VAL A 43 17.89 -15.67 -10.59
N ASN A 44 18.93 -14.91 -10.96
CA ASN A 44 19.37 -13.72 -10.21
C ASN A 44 18.27 -12.66 -10.06
N LEU A 45 17.37 -12.50 -11.05
CA LEU A 45 16.26 -11.56 -10.95
C LEU A 45 15.33 -11.91 -9.79
N TYR A 46 15.03 -13.19 -9.61
CA TYR A 46 14.15 -13.69 -8.55
C TYR A 46 14.81 -13.65 -7.17
N VAL A 47 16.11 -13.97 -7.09
CA VAL A 47 16.89 -13.87 -5.85
C VAL A 47 17.01 -12.42 -5.39
N ASN A 48 17.51 -11.53 -6.26
CA ASN A 48 17.70 -10.11 -5.94
C ASN A 48 16.36 -9.42 -5.69
N GLY A 49 15.34 -9.76 -6.48
CA GLY A 49 13.99 -9.28 -6.29
C GLY A 49 13.43 -9.68 -4.93
N THR A 50 13.60 -10.95 -4.52
CA THR A 50 13.16 -11.42 -3.20
C THR A 50 13.92 -10.72 -2.08
N PHE A 51 15.23 -10.51 -2.22
CA PHE A 51 16.01 -9.75 -1.25
C PHE A 51 15.44 -8.33 -1.04
N ILE A 52 15.10 -7.64 -2.13
CA ILE A 52 14.46 -6.31 -2.07
C ILE A 52 13.07 -6.39 -1.42
N VAL A 53 12.26 -7.41 -1.75
CA VAL A 53 10.98 -7.66 -1.07
C VAL A 53 11.19 -7.78 0.44
N MET A 54 12.14 -8.60 0.88
CA MET A 54 12.44 -8.80 2.30
C MET A 54 12.94 -7.53 2.98
N LEU A 55 13.76 -6.72 2.28
CA LEU A 55 14.20 -5.42 2.78
C LEU A 55 13.02 -4.47 2.99
N LEU A 56 12.12 -4.34 2.01
CA LEU A 56 10.95 -3.48 2.11
C LEU A 56 9.99 -3.94 3.21
N MET A 57 9.73 -5.25 3.29
CA MET A 57 8.90 -5.84 4.35
C MET A 57 9.52 -5.62 5.74
N GLY A 58 10.83 -5.81 5.87
CA GLY A 58 11.58 -5.62 7.11
C GLY A 58 11.61 -4.17 7.57
N LEU A 59 11.88 -3.22 6.66
CA LEU A 59 11.85 -1.79 6.95
C LEU A 59 10.44 -1.31 7.31
N GLY A 60 9.41 -1.79 6.62
CA GLY A 60 8.02 -1.51 6.97
C GLY A 60 7.66 -2.02 8.36
N LEU A 61 7.99 -3.28 8.67
CA LEU A 61 7.78 -3.86 9.99
C LEU A 61 8.56 -3.10 11.07
N PHE A 62 9.81 -2.72 10.81
CA PHE A 62 10.61 -1.90 11.71
C PHE A 62 9.94 -0.54 11.99
N ALA A 63 9.42 0.12 10.95
CA ALA A 63 8.67 1.37 11.08
C ALA A 63 7.44 1.22 12.01
N SER A 64 6.81 0.04 12.04
CA SER A 64 5.64 -0.21 12.91
C SER A 64 5.94 -0.09 14.41
N PHE A 65 7.17 -0.33 14.86
CA PHE A 65 7.47 -0.27 16.30
C PHE A 65 7.41 1.15 16.87
N PHE A 66 7.64 2.17 16.04
CA PHE A 66 7.69 3.56 16.49
C PHE A 66 6.33 4.19 16.85
N HIS A 67 5.21 3.50 16.59
CA HIS A 67 3.89 3.94 17.08
C HIS A 67 3.35 3.10 18.25
N LEU A 68 4.09 2.08 18.69
CA LEU A 68 3.67 1.24 19.80
C LEU A 68 4.00 1.91 21.13
N GLY A 69 3.01 2.08 22.00
CA GLY A 69 3.25 2.56 23.36
C GLY A 69 3.96 1.54 24.26
N ARG A 70 3.81 0.23 23.96
CA ARG A 70 4.40 -0.90 24.70
C ARG A 70 4.90 -1.99 23.74
N PRO A 71 6.06 -1.79 23.07
CA PRO A 71 6.56 -2.70 22.04
C PRO A 71 6.80 -4.13 22.56
N GLU A 72 7.10 -4.30 23.85
CA GLU A 72 7.31 -5.61 24.48
C GLU A 72 6.06 -6.50 24.49
N ARG A 73 4.88 -5.89 24.27
CA ARG A 73 3.58 -6.59 24.22
C ARG A 73 3.04 -6.75 22.79
N ALA A 74 3.83 -6.40 21.76
CA ALA A 74 3.39 -6.44 20.37
C ALA A 74 2.86 -7.82 19.95
N TRP A 75 3.42 -8.90 20.47
CA TRP A 75 2.97 -10.27 20.20
C TRP A 75 1.48 -10.51 20.51
N ARG A 76 0.92 -9.78 21.49
CA ARG A 76 -0.50 -9.90 21.86
C ARG A 76 -1.42 -9.39 20.75
N ALA A 77 -0.94 -8.55 19.84
CA ALA A 77 -1.74 -8.00 18.75
C ALA A 77 -2.31 -9.08 17.82
N ALA A 78 -1.67 -10.26 17.73
CA ALA A 78 -2.14 -11.39 16.91
C ALA A 78 -3.35 -12.15 17.49
N THR A 79 -3.70 -11.94 18.76
CA THR A 79 -4.64 -12.82 19.49
C THR A 79 -6.12 -12.67 19.08
N MET A 80 -6.54 -11.51 18.57
CA MET A 80 -7.97 -11.20 18.31
C MET A 80 -8.35 -11.31 16.82
N TRP A 81 -7.77 -12.26 16.09
CA TRP A 81 -7.90 -12.39 14.62
C TRP A 81 -9.34 -12.61 14.11
N ARG A 82 -10.27 -13.09 14.95
CA ARG A 82 -11.68 -13.26 14.56
C ARG A 82 -12.44 -11.95 14.46
N THR A 83 -12.03 -10.91 15.18
CA THR A 83 -12.76 -9.64 15.27
C THR A 83 -11.93 -8.41 14.85
N SER A 84 -10.60 -8.53 14.82
CA SER A 84 -9.69 -7.43 14.50
C SER A 84 -8.98 -7.62 13.16
N TRP A 85 -9.13 -6.64 12.26
CA TRP A 85 -8.36 -6.58 11.01
C TRP A 85 -6.87 -6.35 11.25
N LEU A 86 -6.51 -5.59 12.29
CA LEU A 86 -5.12 -5.41 12.69
C LEU A 86 -4.49 -6.74 13.12
N ALA A 87 -5.21 -7.56 13.88
CA ALA A 87 -4.71 -8.89 14.26
C ALA A 87 -4.50 -9.80 13.04
N ARG A 88 -5.37 -9.71 12.03
CA ARG A 88 -5.20 -10.46 10.77
C ARG A 88 -3.97 -9.97 10.00
N GLU A 89 -3.75 -8.66 9.91
CA GLU A 89 -2.53 -8.11 9.27
C GLU A 89 -1.26 -8.63 9.98
N VAL A 90 -1.22 -8.59 11.31
CA VAL A 90 -0.07 -9.08 12.11
C VAL A 90 0.23 -10.57 11.89
N ILE A 91 -0.76 -11.38 11.52
CA ILE A 91 -0.58 -12.80 11.18
C ILE A 91 -0.19 -12.99 9.71
N VAL A 92 -0.88 -12.30 8.79
CA VAL A 92 -0.70 -12.48 7.35
C VAL A 92 0.63 -11.88 6.88
N LEU A 93 1.09 -10.78 7.48
CA LEU A 93 2.37 -10.13 7.16
C LEU A 93 3.58 -11.08 7.28
N PRO A 94 3.84 -11.74 8.43
CA PRO A 94 4.94 -12.69 8.54
C PRO A 94 4.70 -13.95 7.72
N ALA A 95 3.44 -14.39 7.53
CA ALA A 95 3.13 -15.53 6.66
C ALA A 95 3.51 -15.25 5.19
N PHE A 96 3.13 -14.07 4.66
CA PHE A 96 3.54 -13.62 3.33
C PHE A 96 5.06 -13.50 3.23
N SER A 97 5.69 -12.83 4.20
CA SER A 97 7.15 -12.62 4.20
C SER A 97 7.91 -13.96 4.22
N GLY A 98 7.46 -14.92 5.04
CA GLY A 98 8.01 -16.26 5.10
C GLY A 98 7.83 -17.02 3.78
N ALA A 99 6.64 -16.99 3.18
CA ALA A 99 6.38 -17.64 1.90
C ALA A 99 7.21 -17.03 0.75
N ALA A 100 7.34 -15.70 0.70
CA ALA A 100 8.19 -15.01 -0.27
C ALA A 100 9.67 -15.33 -0.08
N MET A 101 10.14 -15.40 1.18
CA MET A 101 11.51 -15.82 1.50
C MET A 101 11.79 -17.26 1.07
N VAL A 102 10.87 -18.20 1.34
CA VAL A 102 10.99 -19.59 0.87
C VAL A 102 11.04 -19.62 -0.65
N TRP A 103 10.17 -18.85 -1.33
CA TRP A 103 10.16 -18.75 -2.78
C TRP A 103 11.51 -18.31 -3.36
N GLY A 104 12.13 -17.24 -2.83
CA GLY A 104 13.46 -16.83 -3.26
C GLY A 104 14.58 -17.80 -2.86
N ALA A 105 14.43 -18.49 -1.73
CA ALA A 105 15.39 -19.50 -1.29
C ALA A 105 15.45 -20.71 -2.25
N LEU A 106 14.31 -21.13 -2.82
CA LEU A 106 14.29 -22.18 -3.85
C LEU A 106 15.19 -21.84 -5.04
N TYR A 107 15.13 -20.58 -5.50
CA TYR A 107 16.01 -20.07 -6.55
C TYR A 107 17.47 -19.97 -6.11
N TYR A 108 17.72 -19.43 -4.91
CA TYR A 108 19.08 -19.23 -4.39
C TYR A 108 19.83 -20.56 -4.22
N PHE A 109 19.18 -21.58 -3.68
CA PHE A 109 19.77 -22.90 -3.48
C PHE A 109 19.67 -23.82 -4.70
N GLY A 110 18.96 -23.40 -5.76
CA GLY A 110 18.72 -24.24 -6.93
C GLY A 110 17.86 -25.48 -6.65
N ILE A 111 17.02 -25.43 -5.61
CA ILE A 111 16.15 -26.54 -5.20
C ILE A 111 14.75 -26.26 -5.77
N ASP A 112 14.48 -26.72 -6.99
CA ASP A 112 13.18 -26.49 -7.62
C ASP A 112 12.65 -27.73 -8.38
N PRO A 113 12.32 -28.82 -7.66
CA PRO A 113 11.87 -30.06 -8.27
C PRO A 113 10.55 -29.88 -9.03
N VAL A 114 10.38 -30.66 -10.10
CA VAL A 114 9.10 -30.79 -10.79
C VAL A 114 8.15 -31.61 -9.92
N LEU A 115 7.00 -31.03 -9.59
CA LEU A 115 5.96 -31.67 -8.80
C LEU A 115 4.93 -32.39 -9.68
N VAL A 116 4.53 -31.74 -10.78
CA VAL A 116 3.52 -32.24 -11.71
C VAL A 116 3.93 -31.87 -13.13
N VAL A 117 3.71 -32.78 -14.08
CA VAL A 117 3.87 -32.52 -15.52
C VAL A 117 2.48 -32.44 -16.15
N LEU A 118 2.15 -31.29 -16.75
CA LEU A 118 0.89 -31.04 -17.43
C LEU A 118 1.14 -30.81 -18.92
N GLY A 119 1.08 -31.90 -19.69
CA GLY A 119 1.42 -31.86 -21.12
C GLY A 119 2.89 -31.47 -21.32
N THR A 120 3.13 -30.30 -21.93
CA THR A 120 4.48 -29.75 -22.14
C THR A 120 4.95 -28.82 -21.02
N VAL A 121 4.11 -28.54 -20.01
CA VAL A 121 4.42 -27.61 -18.92
C VAL A 121 4.80 -28.38 -17.66
N ASN A 122 5.98 -28.07 -17.12
CA ASN A 122 6.43 -28.59 -15.83
C ASN A 122 6.03 -27.64 -14.72
N ILE A 123 5.27 -28.14 -13.73
CA ILE A 123 4.89 -27.41 -12.54
C ILE A 123 5.96 -27.65 -11.47
N HIS A 124 6.76 -26.63 -11.24
CA HIS A 124 7.84 -26.64 -10.26
C HIS A 124 7.35 -26.21 -8.86
N LEU A 125 8.08 -26.61 -7.82
CA LEU A 125 7.80 -26.24 -6.43
C LEU A 125 7.74 -24.72 -6.24
N SER A 126 8.63 -23.97 -6.89
CA SER A 126 8.66 -22.51 -6.87
C SER A 126 7.35 -21.89 -7.37
N LEU A 127 6.69 -22.49 -8.37
CA LEU A 127 5.41 -22.01 -8.87
C LEU A 127 4.31 -22.16 -7.82
N VAL A 128 4.29 -23.29 -7.10
CA VAL A 128 3.29 -23.54 -6.04
C VAL A 128 3.52 -22.63 -4.83
N VAL A 129 4.76 -22.51 -4.36
CA VAL A 129 5.10 -21.61 -3.24
C VAL A 129 4.79 -20.15 -3.62
N GLY A 130 5.11 -19.75 -4.85
CA GLY A 130 4.82 -18.41 -5.35
C GLY A 130 3.31 -18.13 -5.45
N PHE A 131 2.52 -19.12 -5.81
CA PHE A 131 1.06 -19.03 -5.80
C PHE A 131 0.51 -18.80 -4.38
N VAL A 132 0.99 -19.57 -3.39
CA VAL A 132 0.60 -19.39 -1.98
C VAL A 132 1.00 -18.00 -1.48
N ALA A 133 2.22 -17.56 -1.77
CA ALA A 133 2.70 -16.22 -1.42
C ALA A 133 1.86 -15.12 -2.10
N THR A 134 1.40 -15.34 -3.33
CA THR A 134 0.50 -14.42 -4.05
C THR A 134 -0.86 -14.27 -3.36
N ILE A 135 -1.46 -15.39 -2.92
CA ILE A 135 -2.70 -15.36 -2.13
C ILE A 135 -2.48 -14.56 -0.83
N LEU A 136 -1.38 -14.83 -0.13
CA LEU A 136 -1.02 -14.12 1.10
C LEU A 136 -0.76 -12.62 0.85
N ALA A 137 -0.16 -12.25 -0.28
CA ALA A 137 0.01 -10.85 -0.68
C ALA A 137 -1.34 -10.14 -0.87
N PHE A 138 -2.30 -10.76 -1.56
CA PHE A 138 -3.64 -10.18 -1.69
C PHE A 138 -4.39 -10.10 -0.36
N LEU A 139 -4.29 -11.14 0.47
CA LEU A 139 -4.86 -11.12 1.82
C LEU A 139 -4.23 -10.04 2.69
N LEU A 140 -2.94 -9.77 2.55
CA LEU A 140 -2.27 -8.71 3.29
C LEU A 140 -2.78 -7.33 2.87
N TYR A 141 -2.91 -7.04 1.57
CA TYR A 141 -3.54 -5.80 1.08
C TYR A 141 -4.97 -5.63 1.61
N LEU A 142 -5.75 -6.72 1.62
CA LEU A 142 -7.09 -6.74 2.18
C LEU A 142 -7.06 -6.38 3.67
N CYS A 143 -6.18 -7.00 4.45
CA CYS A 143 -6.07 -6.72 5.89
C CYS A 143 -5.69 -5.26 6.14
N THR A 144 -4.64 -4.76 5.49
CA THR A 144 -4.17 -3.37 5.62
C THR A 144 -5.27 -2.37 5.26
N GLY A 145 -5.97 -2.58 4.13
CA GLY A 145 -7.06 -1.70 3.71
C GLY A 145 -8.26 -1.74 4.66
N MET A 146 -8.59 -2.93 5.19
CA MET A 146 -9.75 -3.12 6.06
C MET A 146 -9.56 -2.56 7.46
N ILE A 147 -8.32 -2.39 7.94
CA ILE A 147 -8.05 -1.64 9.18
C ILE A 147 -8.71 -0.27 9.14
N TYR A 148 -8.73 0.39 7.98
CA TYR A 148 -9.36 1.70 7.80
C TYR A 148 -10.80 1.60 7.30
N ALA A 149 -11.07 0.73 6.32
CA ALA A 149 -12.41 0.62 5.73
C ALA A 149 -13.48 0.14 6.72
N ALA A 150 -13.10 -0.62 7.75
CA ALA A 150 -14.01 -1.08 8.79
C ALA A 150 -14.40 0.02 9.80
N VAL A 151 -13.68 1.15 9.84
CA VAL A 151 -13.92 2.25 10.79
C VAL A 151 -15.06 3.14 10.29
N LYS A 152 -16.30 2.66 10.47
CA LYS A 152 -17.52 3.26 9.89
C LYS A 152 -17.77 4.73 10.27
N PHE A 153 -17.25 5.18 11.41
CA PHE A 153 -17.43 6.56 11.87
C PHE A 153 -16.52 7.56 11.16
N ILE A 154 -15.42 7.10 10.54
CA ILE A 154 -14.58 7.93 9.66
C ILE A 154 -15.05 7.71 8.22
N GLN A 155 -15.95 8.57 7.76
CA GLN A 155 -16.66 8.40 6.49
C GLN A 155 -15.71 8.41 5.27
N GLU A 156 -14.60 9.14 5.36
CA GLU A 156 -13.57 9.25 4.33
C GLU A 156 -12.84 7.91 4.08
N TRP A 157 -12.71 7.09 5.12
CA TRP A 157 -12.04 5.80 5.07
C TRP A 157 -13.01 4.65 4.85
N ALA A 158 -14.23 4.75 5.38
CA ALA A 158 -15.26 3.72 5.32
C ALA A 158 -15.85 3.56 3.90
N SER A 159 -15.07 2.96 3.00
CA SER A 159 -15.41 2.68 1.62
C SER A 159 -14.59 1.49 1.09
N PRO A 160 -15.15 0.63 0.22
CA PRO A 160 -14.39 -0.39 -0.49
C PRO A 160 -13.23 0.18 -1.31
N LEU A 161 -13.33 1.44 -1.76
CA LEU A 161 -12.26 2.14 -2.48
C LEU A 161 -10.99 2.25 -1.67
N THR A 162 -11.06 2.23 -0.33
CA THR A 162 -9.88 2.24 0.52
C THR A 162 -9.05 0.98 0.29
N VAL A 163 -9.69 -0.21 0.36
CA VAL A 163 -9.02 -1.49 0.09
C VAL A 163 -8.46 -1.55 -1.33
N VAL A 164 -9.28 -1.15 -2.31
CA VAL A 164 -8.88 -1.12 -3.73
C VAL A 164 -7.67 -0.21 -3.95
N ASN A 165 -7.64 0.98 -3.34
CA ASN A 165 -6.52 1.90 -3.48
C ASN A 165 -5.26 1.44 -2.73
N TYR A 166 -5.36 0.69 -1.63
CA TYR A 166 -4.18 0.06 -1.02
C TYR A 166 -3.57 -0.98 -1.95
N LEU A 167 -4.39 -1.87 -2.53
CA LEU A 167 -3.95 -2.88 -3.47
C LEU A 167 -3.34 -2.27 -4.73
N LEU A 168 -4.07 -1.39 -5.42
CA LEU A 168 -3.62 -0.85 -6.71
C LEU A 168 -2.37 0.01 -6.57
N LEU A 169 -2.29 0.88 -5.57
CA LEU A 169 -1.15 1.77 -5.42
C LEU A 169 0.11 1.03 -4.93
N GLY A 170 -0.04 0.03 -4.06
CA GLY A 170 1.06 -0.85 -3.69
C GLY A 170 1.56 -1.65 -4.89
N SER A 171 0.66 -2.30 -5.63
CA SER A 171 1.00 -3.07 -6.83
C SER A 171 1.64 -2.21 -7.91
N ALA A 172 1.11 -1.00 -8.17
CA ALA A 172 1.71 -0.06 -9.11
C ALA A 172 3.17 0.28 -8.75
N SER A 173 3.43 0.59 -7.48
CA SER A 173 4.80 0.89 -7.03
C SER A 173 5.74 -0.31 -7.14
N GLY A 174 5.25 -1.51 -6.83
CA GLY A 174 6.03 -2.74 -6.93
C GLY A 174 6.34 -3.16 -8.36
N PHE A 175 5.38 -3.04 -9.29
CA PHE A 175 5.62 -3.27 -10.72
C PHE A 175 6.56 -2.22 -11.34
N THR A 176 6.46 -0.96 -10.91
CA THR A 176 7.41 0.10 -11.31
C THR A 176 8.83 -0.24 -10.83
N LEU A 177 8.98 -0.73 -9.60
CA LEU A 177 10.26 -1.21 -9.08
C LEU A 177 10.76 -2.45 -9.85
N ALA A 178 9.87 -3.37 -10.21
CA ALA A 178 10.21 -4.54 -11.02
C ALA A 178 10.73 -4.16 -12.41
N ALA A 179 10.16 -3.13 -13.04
CA ALA A 179 10.64 -2.60 -14.31
C ALA A 179 12.07 -2.05 -14.20
N ALA A 180 12.38 -1.30 -13.12
CA ALA A 180 13.74 -0.84 -12.84
C ALA A 180 14.70 -2.00 -12.59
N LEU A 181 14.27 -3.03 -11.85
CA LEU A 181 15.07 -4.23 -11.60
C LEU A 181 15.35 -5.00 -12.90
N ALA A 182 14.35 -5.16 -13.76
CA ALA A 182 14.50 -5.79 -15.07
C ALA A 182 15.48 -5.01 -15.96
N ALA A 183 15.45 -3.68 -15.97
CA ALA A 183 16.40 -2.89 -16.77
C ALA A 183 17.86 -3.12 -16.34
N SER A 184 18.11 -3.48 -15.08
CA SER A 184 19.46 -3.78 -14.58
C SER A 184 19.92 -5.21 -14.85
N GLN A 185 19.01 -6.18 -14.98
CA GLN A 185 19.33 -7.61 -14.93
C GLN A 185 18.83 -8.43 -16.13
N TYR A 186 17.70 -8.03 -16.71
CA TYR A 186 17.07 -8.72 -17.84
C TYR A 186 16.11 -7.79 -18.59
N SER A 187 16.62 -7.11 -19.62
CA SER A 187 15.87 -6.13 -20.41
C SER A 187 14.60 -6.70 -21.07
N GLY A 188 14.58 -8.00 -21.38
CA GLY A 188 13.43 -8.68 -21.98
C GLY A 188 12.13 -8.60 -21.17
N LEU A 189 12.18 -8.26 -19.87
CA LEU A 189 11.01 -8.05 -19.02
C LEU A 189 10.66 -6.59 -18.74
N VAL A 190 11.46 -5.62 -19.20
CA VAL A 190 11.25 -4.19 -18.91
C VAL A 190 9.89 -3.74 -19.42
N MET A 191 9.60 -3.98 -20.70
CA MET A 191 8.31 -3.62 -21.29
C MET A 191 7.16 -4.32 -20.57
N PHE A 192 7.31 -5.60 -20.22
CA PHE A 192 6.27 -6.37 -19.53
C PHE A 192 5.92 -5.75 -18.17
N PHE A 193 6.91 -5.49 -17.31
CA PHE A 193 6.66 -4.89 -16.01
C PHE A 193 6.19 -3.44 -16.11
N ALA A 194 6.76 -2.65 -17.03
CA ALA A 194 6.36 -1.27 -17.24
C ALA A 194 4.92 -1.16 -17.78
N MET A 195 4.50 -2.05 -18.69
CA MET A 195 3.10 -2.12 -19.16
C MET A 195 2.13 -2.38 -18.01
N TRP A 196 2.38 -3.41 -17.21
CA TRP A 196 1.55 -3.71 -16.05
C TRP A 196 1.58 -2.58 -15.02
N ALA A 197 2.74 -1.97 -14.76
CA ALA A 197 2.86 -0.81 -13.89
C ALA A 197 1.97 0.36 -14.38
N ILE A 198 2.00 0.67 -15.68
CA ILE A 198 1.17 1.73 -16.29
C ILE A 198 -0.31 1.38 -16.15
N ILE A 199 -0.73 0.17 -16.52
CA ILE A 199 -2.14 -0.27 -16.44
C ILE A 199 -2.66 -0.13 -15.00
N ILE A 200 -1.92 -0.68 -14.03
CA ILE A 200 -2.30 -0.64 -12.61
C ILE A 200 -2.31 0.81 -12.11
N THR A 201 -1.34 1.63 -12.52
CA THR A 201 -1.27 3.06 -12.15
C THR A 201 -2.46 3.85 -12.69
N LEU A 202 -2.89 3.60 -13.94
CA LEU A 202 -4.05 4.26 -14.54
C LEU A 202 -5.38 3.84 -13.87
N ILE A 203 -5.54 2.56 -13.55
CA ILE A 203 -6.70 2.10 -12.78
C ILE A 203 -6.68 2.72 -11.38
N GLY A 204 -5.51 2.73 -10.73
CA GLY A 204 -5.29 3.38 -9.44
C GLY A 204 -5.60 4.89 -9.46
N PHE A 205 -5.27 5.57 -10.55
CA PHE A 205 -5.61 6.98 -10.76
C PHE A 205 -7.13 7.17 -10.77
N ALA A 206 -7.85 6.37 -11.58
CA ALA A 206 -9.29 6.44 -11.67
C ALA A 206 -9.97 6.19 -10.31
N THR A 207 -9.59 5.12 -9.61
CA THR A 207 -10.17 4.78 -8.29
C THR A 207 -9.82 5.81 -7.22
N ARG A 208 -8.61 6.39 -7.26
CA ARG A 208 -8.21 7.42 -6.32
C ARG A 208 -8.94 8.73 -6.58
N MET A 209 -9.08 9.17 -7.83
CA MET A 209 -9.84 10.38 -8.17
C MET A 209 -11.32 10.23 -7.81
N TYR A 210 -11.89 9.04 -8.03
CA TYR A 210 -13.25 8.75 -7.60
C TYR A 210 -13.41 8.80 -6.07
N SER A 211 -12.44 8.26 -5.31
CA SER A 211 -12.40 8.38 -3.85
C SER A 211 -12.36 9.83 -3.38
N LEU A 212 -11.54 10.69 -4.00
CA LEU A 212 -11.49 12.13 -3.68
C LEU A 212 -12.82 12.83 -3.99
N ARG A 213 -13.43 12.54 -5.14
CA ARG A 213 -14.71 13.11 -5.56
C ARG A 213 -15.85 12.68 -4.62
N ARG A 214 -15.87 11.41 -4.21
CA ARG A 214 -16.77 10.90 -3.17
C ARG A 214 -16.58 11.67 -1.87
N ASN A 215 -15.34 11.77 -1.39
CA ASN A 215 -15.04 12.36 -0.10
C ASN A 215 -15.41 13.86 -0.06
N ALA A 216 -15.23 14.59 -1.16
CA ALA A 216 -15.65 15.98 -1.28
C ALA A 216 -17.19 16.17 -1.22
N ARG A 217 -17.99 15.12 -1.42
CA ARG A 217 -19.45 15.14 -1.40
C ARG A 217 -20.04 14.52 -0.13
N LEU A 218 -19.22 14.10 0.82
CA LEU A 218 -19.70 13.49 2.06
C LEU A 218 -20.46 14.52 2.90
N LYS A 219 -21.66 14.13 3.33
CA LYS A 219 -22.42 14.85 4.36
C LYS A 219 -22.11 14.23 5.73
N ARG A 220 -21.79 15.07 6.71
CA ARG A 220 -21.50 14.65 8.08
C ARG A 220 -22.74 14.00 8.70
N LYS A 221 -22.60 12.79 9.22
CA LYS A 221 -23.69 12.07 9.90
C LYS A 221 -23.91 12.57 11.33
N THR A 222 -22.84 12.96 12.01
CA THR A 222 -22.86 13.43 13.39
C THR A 222 -22.82 14.95 13.45
N THR A 223 -23.72 15.54 14.24
CA THR A 223 -23.80 16.96 14.59
C THR A 223 -23.66 17.14 16.11
N ALA A 224 -23.39 18.36 16.57
CA ALA A 224 -23.37 18.68 18.00
C ALA A 224 -24.66 18.22 18.70
N CYS A 225 -25.84 18.48 18.10
CA CYS A 225 -27.14 18.06 18.62
C CYS A 225 -27.24 16.54 18.80
N THR A 226 -26.90 15.76 17.76
CA THR A 226 -26.96 14.29 17.84
C THR A 226 -25.96 13.72 18.84
N ALA A 227 -24.82 14.38 19.02
CA ALA A 227 -23.75 13.92 19.90
C ALA A 227 -24.12 14.07 21.38
N ILE A 228 -24.95 15.07 21.73
CA ILE A 228 -25.49 15.25 23.09
C ILE A 228 -26.96 14.82 23.25
N GLY A 229 -27.56 14.22 22.21
CA GLY A 229 -28.94 13.74 22.25
C GLY A 229 -30.03 14.82 22.30
N VAL A 230 -29.69 16.07 22.00
CA VAL A 230 -30.62 17.21 22.08
C VAL A 230 -31.37 17.39 20.75
N ARG A 231 -32.70 17.57 20.83
CA ARG A 231 -33.58 17.76 19.65
C ARG A 231 -33.73 19.22 19.22
N HIS A 232 -33.13 20.15 19.96
CA HIS A 232 -33.15 21.57 19.62
C HIS A 232 -32.44 21.83 18.27
N PRO A 233 -32.99 22.64 17.36
CA PRO A 233 -32.48 22.79 15.99
C PRO A 233 -31.14 23.53 15.92
N LYS A 234 -30.79 24.31 16.95
CA LYS A 234 -29.58 25.12 16.99
C LYS A 234 -28.86 24.92 18.32
N ILE A 235 -27.64 24.41 18.27
CA ILE A 235 -26.72 24.34 19.42
C ILE A 235 -25.43 24.99 18.98
N THR A 236 -24.91 25.89 19.82
CA THR A 236 -23.65 26.58 19.59
C THR A 236 -22.69 26.13 20.67
N GLN A 237 -21.52 25.65 20.27
CA GLN A 237 -20.47 25.35 21.23
C GLN A 237 -19.76 26.65 21.61
N ILE A 238 -19.80 27.01 22.90
CA ILE A 238 -19.20 28.24 23.43
C ILE A 238 -17.76 28.05 23.94
N SER A 239 -17.39 26.82 24.27
CA SER A 239 -16.07 26.45 24.78
C SER A 239 -15.87 24.94 24.66
N GLN A 240 -14.62 24.48 24.65
CA GLN A 240 -14.28 23.05 24.82
C GLN A 240 -14.36 22.57 26.28
N GLY A 241 -14.59 23.47 27.24
CA GLY A 241 -14.71 23.14 28.68
C GLY A 241 -13.38 22.84 29.39
N ALA A 242 -12.24 23.14 28.75
CA ALA A 242 -10.90 23.02 29.32
C ALA A 242 -10.01 24.19 28.87
N MET A 243 -9.15 24.65 29.79
CA MET A 243 -8.21 25.76 29.55
C MET A 243 -6.95 25.31 28.78
N GLY A 244 -6.59 24.03 28.84
CA GLY A 244 -5.41 23.45 28.19
C GLY A 244 -5.75 22.49 27.04
N GLY A 245 -4.75 22.20 26.20
CA GLY A 245 -4.87 21.16 25.18
C GLY A 245 -4.97 19.75 25.79
N SER A 246 -5.70 18.87 25.11
CA SER A 246 -5.84 17.45 25.46
C SER A 246 -5.18 16.55 24.41
N PHE A 247 -5.07 15.25 24.71
CA PHE A 247 -4.71 14.23 23.72
C PHE A 247 -5.55 14.38 22.44
N ASN A 248 -6.86 14.60 22.57
CA ASN A 248 -7.79 14.68 21.45
C ASN A 248 -7.50 15.87 20.54
N THR A 249 -7.17 17.03 21.13
CA THR A 249 -6.81 18.23 20.37
C THR A 249 -5.49 18.06 19.61
N ARG A 250 -4.60 17.18 20.09
CA ARG A 250 -3.31 16.90 19.44
C ARG A 250 -3.46 15.84 18.35
N GLU A 251 -4.15 14.74 18.63
CA GLU A 251 -4.16 13.55 17.77
C GLU A 251 -5.18 13.62 16.63
N PHE A 252 -6.36 14.20 16.87
CA PHE A 252 -7.44 14.19 15.87
C PHE A 252 -7.41 15.39 14.91
N PHE A 253 -6.42 16.28 15.07
CA PHE A 253 -6.16 17.43 14.22
C PHE A 253 -4.79 17.28 13.55
N HIS A 254 -4.67 17.73 12.29
CA HIS A 254 -3.42 17.63 11.55
C HIS A 254 -2.50 18.86 11.73
N HIS A 255 -2.98 19.93 12.38
CA HIS A 255 -2.21 21.16 12.70
C HIS A 255 -1.53 21.83 11.49
N GLN A 256 -2.09 21.65 10.29
CA GLN A 256 -1.58 22.24 9.05
C GLN A 256 -2.55 23.28 8.52
N SER A 257 -2.02 24.29 7.82
CA SER A 257 -2.83 25.32 7.19
C SER A 257 -3.65 24.76 6.01
N PRO A 258 -4.78 25.38 5.65
CA PRO A 258 -5.55 25.00 4.46
C PRO A 258 -4.72 25.03 3.17
N GLN A 259 -3.73 25.92 3.08
CA GLN A 259 -2.82 26.03 1.95
C GLN A 259 -1.94 24.77 1.82
N VAL A 260 -1.39 24.26 2.92
CA VAL A 260 -0.59 23.01 2.91
C VAL A 260 -1.45 21.83 2.48
N ILE A 261 -2.67 21.71 3.02
CA ILE A 261 -3.60 20.64 2.61
C ILE A 261 -3.93 20.71 1.12
N LYS A 262 -4.19 21.92 0.59
CA LYS A 262 -4.45 22.13 -0.84
C LYS A 262 -3.23 21.80 -1.69
N ALA A 263 -2.03 22.21 -1.28
CA ALA A 263 -0.79 21.92 -1.99
C ALA A 263 -0.55 20.41 -2.10
N ILE A 264 -0.66 19.68 -0.98
CA ILE A 264 -0.49 18.22 -0.96
C ILE A 264 -1.55 17.54 -1.83
N LYS A 265 -2.82 17.94 -1.74
CA LYS A 265 -3.91 17.40 -2.54
C LYS A 265 -3.66 17.53 -4.05
N LEU A 266 -2.99 18.60 -4.48
CA LEU A 266 -2.65 18.85 -5.87
C LEU A 266 -1.33 18.18 -6.30
N SER A 267 -0.37 18.02 -5.40
CA SER A 267 0.95 17.48 -5.75
C SER A 267 0.98 15.95 -5.80
N PHE A 268 0.33 15.24 -4.87
CA PHE A 268 0.41 13.78 -4.84
C PHE A 268 -0.11 13.12 -6.13
N PRO A 269 -1.19 13.58 -6.80
CA PRO A 269 -1.63 12.94 -8.04
C PRO A 269 -0.60 13.06 -9.17
N ILE A 270 0.14 14.17 -9.21
CA ILE A 270 1.19 14.40 -10.20
C ILE A 270 2.36 13.43 -9.91
N ALA A 271 2.77 13.32 -8.65
CA ALA A 271 3.90 12.47 -8.24
C ALA A 271 3.59 10.97 -8.27
N VAL A 272 2.35 10.54 -7.97
CA VAL A 272 1.97 9.11 -7.96
C VAL A 272 1.63 8.59 -9.36
N PHE A 273 1.03 9.43 -10.21
CA PHE A 273 0.44 8.97 -11.47
C PHE A 273 1.12 9.59 -12.69
N VAL A 274 1.10 10.92 -12.82
CA VAL A 274 1.50 11.61 -14.06
C VAL A 274 2.99 11.40 -14.35
N ILE A 275 3.85 11.77 -13.41
CA ILE A 275 5.31 11.68 -13.61
C ILE A 275 5.76 10.22 -13.77
N PRO A 276 5.36 9.26 -12.91
CA PRO A 276 5.79 7.87 -13.06
C PRO A 276 5.35 7.25 -14.38
N VAL A 277 4.12 7.50 -14.86
CA VAL A 277 3.66 6.98 -16.16
C VAL A 277 4.49 7.55 -17.30
N THR A 278 4.77 8.86 -17.30
CA THR A 278 5.62 9.47 -18.33
C THR A 278 7.03 8.88 -18.31
N LEU A 279 7.63 8.71 -17.13
CA LEU A 279 8.96 8.11 -16.98
C LEU A 279 8.99 6.63 -17.40
N LEU A 280 7.93 5.85 -17.11
CA LEU A 280 7.80 4.47 -17.55
C LEU A 280 7.71 4.36 -19.08
N VAL A 281 6.88 5.21 -19.72
CA VAL A 281 6.72 5.23 -21.19
C VAL A 281 7.98 5.66 -21.92
N ILE A 282 8.79 6.56 -21.36
CA ILE A 282 10.08 6.94 -21.97
C ILE A 282 11.15 5.89 -21.66
N GLY A 283 11.16 5.40 -20.42
CA GLY A 283 12.17 4.48 -19.89
C GLY A 283 12.13 3.10 -20.55
N TRP A 284 10.95 2.57 -20.83
CA TRP A 284 10.80 1.21 -21.39
C TRP A 284 11.25 1.08 -22.86
N SER A 285 11.39 2.19 -23.59
CA SER A 285 11.72 2.19 -25.03
C SER A 285 13.23 2.17 -25.24
N ASN A 286 13.97 2.52 -24.18
CA ASN A 286 15.43 2.63 -24.18
C ASN A 286 16.05 1.74 -23.08
N ASP A 287 15.25 0.87 -22.45
CA ASP A 287 15.63 0.09 -21.25
C ASP A 287 16.38 0.90 -20.19
N SER A 288 15.98 2.16 -20.00
CA SER A 288 16.75 3.12 -19.21
C SER A 288 16.56 2.88 -17.72
N LEU A 289 17.55 2.25 -17.08
CA LEU A 289 17.59 2.05 -15.63
C LEU A 289 17.35 3.35 -14.87
N VAL A 290 17.99 4.44 -15.27
CA VAL A 290 17.87 5.75 -14.59
C VAL A 290 16.42 6.24 -14.60
N LEU A 291 15.75 6.23 -15.76
CA LEU A 291 14.36 6.71 -15.86
C LEU A 291 13.39 5.82 -15.09
N LEU A 292 13.58 4.50 -15.14
CA LEU A 292 12.71 3.54 -14.45
C LEU A 292 12.92 3.59 -12.93
N SER A 293 14.16 3.77 -12.45
CA SER A 293 14.44 4.02 -11.04
C SER A 293 13.85 5.35 -10.57
N LEU A 294 13.97 6.42 -11.37
CA LEU A 294 13.32 7.70 -11.07
C LEU A 294 11.79 7.57 -11.02
N ALA A 295 11.19 6.77 -11.90
CA ALA A 295 9.75 6.50 -11.87
C ALA A 295 9.32 5.92 -10.52
N PHE A 296 10.06 4.92 -10.02
CA PHE A 296 9.79 4.33 -8.70
C PHE A 296 9.97 5.33 -7.56
N VAL A 297 11.09 6.07 -7.53
CA VAL A 297 11.39 7.02 -6.46
C VAL A 297 10.33 8.13 -6.39
N VAL A 298 9.98 8.72 -7.53
CA VAL A 298 8.95 9.77 -7.59
C VAL A 298 7.59 9.21 -7.19
N GLN A 299 7.23 8.01 -7.66
CA GLN A 299 5.97 7.37 -7.28
C GLN A 299 5.92 7.11 -5.78
N TYR A 300 6.99 6.57 -5.19
CA TYR A 300 7.08 6.29 -3.76
C TYR A 300 6.95 7.55 -2.91
N LEU A 301 7.67 8.63 -3.25
CA LEU A 301 7.52 9.92 -2.58
C LEU A 301 6.10 10.48 -2.71
N GLY A 302 5.49 10.33 -3.89
CA GLY A 302 4.08 10.64 -4.12
C GLY A 302 3.14 9.83 -3.22
N LEU A 303 3.43 8.55 -2.99
CA LEU A 303 2.63 7.68 -2.11
C LEU A 303 2.74 8.10 -0.65
N LEU A 304 3.91 8.56 -0.19
CA LEU A 304 4.05 9.15 1.15
C LEU A 304 3.12 10.36 1.31
N LEU A 305 3.07 11.25 0.32
CA LEU A 305 2.16 12.40 0.30
C LEU A 305 0.68 11.97 0.25
N GLU A 306 0.37 10.97 -0.57
CA GLU A 306 -1.00 10.45 -0.72
C GLU A 306 -1.50 9.81 0.59
N ARG A 307 -0.66 9.01 1.26
CA ARG A 307 -0.99 8.42 2.57
C ARG A 307 -1.08 9.48 3.66
N TRP A 308 -0.17 10.44 3.67
CA TRP A 308 -0.27 11.57 4.58
C TRP A 308 -1.61 12.30 4.40
N PHE A 309 -1.99 12.60 3.16
CA PHE A 309 -3.26 13.24 2.83
C PHE A 309 -4.47 12.38 3.23
N PHE A 310 -4.39 11.05 3.05
CA PHE A 310 -5.44 10.11 3.47
C PHE A 310 -5.77 10.23 4.96
N PHE A 311 -4.78 10.44 5.82
CA PHE A 311 -4.98 10.69 7.25
C PHE A 311 -5.38 12.13 7.56
N ALA A 312 -4.74 13.10 6.90
CA ALA A 312 -5.00 14.51 7.16
C ALA A 312 -6.43 14.92 6.79
N GLN A 313 -6.94 14.44 5.65
CA GLN A 313 -8.31 14.71 5.18
C GLN A 313 -9.39 14.07 6.07
N ALA A 314 -9.02 13.06 6.86
CA ALA A 314 -9.94 12.33 7.70
C ALA A 314 -10.45 13.26 8.81
N TRP A 315 -11.77 13.36 8.89
CA TRP A 315 -12.41 14.14 9.92
C TRP A 315 -13.00 13.22 10.97
N HIS A 316 -12.53 13.39 12.21
CA HIS A 316 -12.97 12.59 13.33
C HIS A 316 -14.21 13.24 13.97
N PRO A 317 -15.30 12.50 14.26
CA PRO A 317 -16.50 13.05 14.89
C PRO A 317 -16.25 13.79 16.20
N GLN A 318 -15.20 13.42 16.92
CA GLN A 318 -14.80 14.10 18.15
C GLN A 318 -14.36 15.54 17.92
N ASN A 319 -13.92 15.90 16.71
CA ASN A 319 -13.54 17.27 16.37
C ASN A 319 -14.74 18.21 16.50
N ILE A 320 -15.98 17.73 16.43
CA ILE A 320 -17.18 18.54 16.75
C ILE A 320 -17.05 19.17 18.13
N TYR A 321 -16.57 18.43 19.13
CA TYR A 321 -16.50 18.88 20.52
C TYR A 321 -15.29 19.76 20.84
N TYR A 322 -14.29 19.81 19.96
CA TYR A 322 -13.04 20.55 20.19
C TYR A 322 -12.79 21.66 19.15
N ALA A 323 -13.68 21.81 18.16
CA ALA A 323 -13.55 22.80 17.09
C ALA A 323 -14.16 24.17 17.42
N ALA A 324 -14.66 24.38 18.65
CA ALA A 324 -15.06 25.72 19.07
C ALA A 324 -13.83 26.62 19.25
N THR A 325 -13.67 27.51 18.28
CA THR A 325 -13.00 28.80 18.40
C THR A 325 -14.01 29.87 18.02
#